data_AF-A0AAG5CZI5-F1
#
_entry.id   AF-A0AAG5CZI5-F1
#
_cell.length_a   1.000
_cell.length_b   1.000
_cell.length_c   1.000
_cell.angle_alpha   90.00
_cell.angle_beta   90.00
_cell.angle_gamma   90.00
#
_symmetry.space_group_name_H-M   'P 1'
#
loop_
_entity.id
_entity.type
_entity.pdbx_description
1 polymer ?
#
loop_
_entity_poly.entity_id
_entity_poly.type
_entity_poly.pdbx_seq_one_letter_code
_entity_poly.pdbx_strand_id
1 'polypeptide(L)'
;MENSHLNKAHMYGRRAEHYAKNRRYDESMECHRKAVLHFDETLKIKTSTVVQESLQLQRKYHQKQIDSLQMKKQQYERYMRALDYQRRKNPEYLAQQIEKMDKYNELQVAIYHNLDDTDGLLESLGKSITVASNQATGSGDGTKVVGELVGLNHSLHILIQKMSQNIDEYATENEELREKLRFYEREKESDGSTGKGGDSPSIVNKGLSAQRNEGSMRHDNLSTLAPLEMPLFDLSEFDNH
;
A
#
# COMPACT_ATOMS: atom_id res chain seq x y z
N MET A 1 -2.91 -36.81 -33.56
CA MET A 1 -1.85 -35.98 -32.96
C MET A 1 -2.29 -35.24 -31.68
N GLU A 2 -3.53 -35.39 -31.20
CA GLU A 2 -4.09 -34.59 -30.10
C GLU A 2 -3.68 -35.04 -28.69
N ASN A 3 -3.04 -36.21 -28.53
CA ASN A 3 -2.70 -36.80 -27.22
C ASN A 3 -1.21 -36.70 -26.82
N SER A 4 -0.40 -35.86 -27.49
CA SER A 4 1.00 -35.67 -27.11
C SER A 4 1.13 -35.02 -25.74
N HIS A 5 2.04 -35.50 -24.90
CA HIS A 5 2.33 -34.93 -23.58
C HIS A 5 2.67 -33.43 -23.68
N LEU A 6 3.38 -33.03 -24.73
CA LEU A 6 3.70 -31.62 -24.99
C LEU A 6 2.45 -30.76 -25.19
N ASN A 7 1.46 -31.26 -25.94
CA ASN A 7 0.20 -30.53 -26.15
C ASN A 7 -0.59 -30.38 -24.84
N LYS A 8 -0.64 -31.44 -24.02
CA LYS A 8 -1.26 -31.39 -22.70
C LYS A 8 -0.57 -30.38 -21.78
N ALA A 9 0.77 -30.30 -21.82
CA ALA A 9 1.53 -29.34 -21.03
C ALA A 9 1.15 -27.88 -21.38
N HIS A 10 1.10 -27.53 -22.67
CA HIS A 10 0.68 -26.20 -23.12
C HIS A 10 -0.79 -25.89 -22.79
N MET A 11 -1.68 -26.87 -22.89
CA MET A 11 -3.08 -26.72 -22.49
C MET A 11 -3.21 -26.37 -21.00
N TYR A 12 -2.46 -27.06 -20.13
CA TYR A 12 -2.41 -26.71 -18.71
C TYR A 12 -1.77 -25.34 -18.47
N GLY A 13 -0.77 -24.95 -19.27
CA GLY A 13 -0.19 -23.60 -19.22
C GLY A 13 -1.25 -22.51 -19.44
N ARG A 14 -2.04 -22.61 -20.51
CA ARG A 14 -3.14 -21.66 -20.78
C ARG A 14 -4.20 -21.66 -19.68
N ARG A 15 -4.54 -22.83 -19.15
CA ARG A 15 -5.51 -22.96 -18.06
C ARG A 15 -5.00 -22.33 -16.76
N ALA A 16 -3.70 -22.47 -16.47
CA ALA A 16 -3.07 -21.85 -15.31
C ALA A 16 -3.15 -20.32 -15.37
N GLU A 17 -2.88 -19.72 -16.54
CA GLU A 17 -3.01 -18.27 -16.75
C GLU A 17 -4.43 -17.78 -16.52
N HIS A 18 -5.44 -18.53 -16.98
CA HIS A 18 -6.84 -18.21 -16.74
C HIS A 18 -7.18 -18.18 -15.25
N TYR A 19 -6.74 -19.19 -14.47
CA TYR A 19 -6.96 -19.20 -13.02
C TYR A 19 -6.19 -18.08 -12.30
N ALA A 20 -4.97 -17.76 -12.73
CA ALA A 20 -4.18 -16.68 -12.15
C ALA A 20 -4.87 -15.31 -12.32
N LYS A 21 -5.45 -15.04 -13.49
CA LYS A 21 -6.23 -13.81 -13.76
C LYS A 21 -7.43 -13.68 -12.83
N ASN A 22 -8.06 -14.80 -12.46
CA ASN A 22 -9.21 -14.84 -11.57
C ASN A 22 -8.84 -14.96 -10.08
N ARG A 23 -7.57 -14.72 -9.71
CA ARG A 23 -7.05 -14.83 -8.33
C ARG A 23 -7.22 -16.22 -7.68
N ARG A 24 -7.45 -17.24 -8.51
CA ARG A 24 -7.56 -18.66 -8.13
C ARG A 24 -6.17 -19.29 -8.13
N TYR A 25 -5.35 -18.87 -7.16
CA TYR A 25 -3.92 -19.19 -7.16
C TYR A 25 -3.63 -20.68 -6.96
N ASP A 26 -4.43 -21.39 -6.15
CA ASP A 26 -4.23 -22.82 -5.91
C ASP A 26 -4.47 -23.67 -7.16
N GLU A 27 -5.56 -23.39 -7.88
CA GLU A 27 -5.87 -24.09 -9.13
C GLU A 27 -4.88 -23.73 -10.24
N SER A 28 -4.37 -22.49 -10.25
CA SER A 28 -3.31 -22.07 -11.17
C SER A 28 -2.01 -22.83 -10.92
N MET A 29 -1.55 -22.89 -9.67
CA MET A 29 -0.36 -23.65 -9.28
C MET A 29 -0.50 -25.14 -9.62
N GLU A 30 -1.68 -25.73 -9.39
CA GLU A 30 -1.95 -27.12 -9.73
C GLU A 30 -1.86 -27.38 -11.25
N CYS A 31 -2.35 -26.44 -12.06
CA CYS A 31 -2.19 -26.54 -13.51
C CYS A 31 -0.71 -26.46 -13.93
N HIS A 32 0.09 -25.57 -13.33
CA HIS A 32 1.53 -25.55 -13.61
C HIS A 32 2.26 -26.81 -13.16
N ARG A 33 1.89 -27.42 -12.02
CA ARG A 33 2.43 -28.73 -11.61
C ARG A 33 2.11 -29.81 -12.64
N LYS A 34 0.88 -29.86 -13.14
CA LYS A 34 0.48 -30.79 -14.21
C LYS A 34 1.23 -30.54 -15.53
N ALA A 35 1.50 -29.28 -15.86
CA ALA A 35 2.32 -28.94 -17.01
C ALA A 35 3.76 -29.47 -16.85
N VAL A 36 4.39 -29.27 -15.69
CA VAL A 36 5.72 -29.81 -15.36
C VAL A 36 5.75 -31.33 -15.52
N LEU A 37 4.77 -32.05 -14.98
CA LEU A 37 4.67 -33.52 -15.12
C LEU A 37 4.65 -33.95 -16.60
N HIS A 38 3.90 -33.26 -17.44
CA HIS A 38 3.86 -33.59 -18.87
C HIS A 38 5.13 -33.19 -19.62
N PHE A 39 5.83 -32.14 -19.21
CA PHE A 39 7.16 -31.85 -19.72
C PHE A 39 8.16 -32.92 -19.32
N ASP A 40 8.09 -33.46 -18.09
CA ASP A 40 8.92 -34.58 -17.65
C ASP A 40 8.67 -35.85 -18.47
N GLU A 41 7.41 -36.18 -18.76
CA GLU A 41 7.09 -37.30 -19.67
C GLU A 41 7.59 -37.07 -21.09
N THR A 42 7.53 -35.82 -21.58
CA THR A 42 8.05 -35.47 -22.92
C THR A 42 9.57 -35.58 -22.97
N LEU A 43 10.27 -35.21 -21.90
CA LEU A 43 11.74 -35.28 -21.79
C LEU A 43 12.28 -36.71 -21.76
N LYS A 44 11.47 -37.71 -21.37
CA LYS A 44 11.85 -39.13 -21.44
C LYS A 44 11.99 -39.62 -22.88
N ILE A 45 11.33 -38.95 -23.83
CA ILE A 45 11.42 -39.29 -25.26
C ILE A 45 12.74 -38.73 -25.80
N LYS A 46 13.57 -39.59 -26.39
CA LYS A 46 14.86 -39.18 -26.94
C LYS A 46 14.65 -38.32 -28.20
N THR A 47 14.99 -37.04 -28.11
CA THR A 47 14.91 -36.06 -29.20
C THR A 47 16.26 -35.40 -29.43
N SER A 48 16.34 -34.49 -30.41
CA SER A 48 17.52 -33.62 -30.60
C SER A 48 17.86 -32.87 -29.31
N THR A 49 19.16 -32.63 -29.09
CA THR A 49 19.70 -31.91 -27.93
C THR A 49 19.08 -30.53 -27.77
N VAL A 50 18.88 -29.81 -28.88
CA VAL A 50 18.24 -28.48 -28.90
C VAL A 50 16.79 -28.54 -28.39
N VAL A 51 16.06 -29.62 -28.75
CA VAL A 51 14.68 -29.83 -28.30
C VAL A 51 14.66 -30.15 -26.81
N GLN A 52 15.61 -30.96 -26.32
CA GLN A 52 15.71 -31.28 -24.89
C GLN A 52 16.00 -30.02 -24.05
N GLU A 53 16.92 -29.15 -24.50
CA GLU A 53 17.20 -27.88 -23.83
C GLU A 53 15.97 -26.96 -23.79
N SER A 54 15.25 -26.85 -24.91
CA SER A 54 14.00 -26.06 -24.96
C SER A 54 12.94 -26.59 -23.99
N LEU A 55 12.74 -27.91 -23.94
CA LEU A 55 11.79 -28.55 -23.03
C LEU A 55 12.19 -28.36 -21.55
N GLN A 56 13.49 -28.45 -21.24
CA GLN A 56 14.00 -28.16 -19.90
C GLN A 56 13.77 -26.70 -19.49
N LEU A 57 13.93 -25.75 -20.42
CA LEU A 57 13.67 -24.34 -20.16
C LEU A 57 12.18 -24.08 -19.88
N GLN A 58 11.28 -24.69 -20.64
CA GLN A 58 9.83 -24.60 -20.42
C GLN A 58 9.41 -25.22 -19.09
N ARG A 59 9.99 -26.38 -18.73
CA ARG A 59 9.79 -26.98 -17.41
C ARG A 59 10.24 -26.06 -16.28
N LYS A 60 11.43 -25.47 -16.38
CA LYS A 60 11.96 -24.50 -15.40
C LYS A 60 11.08 -23.26 -15.30
N TYR A 61 10.54 -22.78 -16.42
CA TYR A 61 9.59 -21.67 -16.43
C TYR A 61 8.36 -21.98 -15.57
N HIS A 62 7.73 -23.14 -15.77
CA HIS A 62 6.55 -23.51 -14.97
C HIS A 62 6.86 -23.70 -13.49
N GLN A 63 8.05 -24.20 -13.14
CA GLN A 63 8.49 -24.27 -11.75
C GLN A 63 8.59 -22.86 -11.12
N LYS A 64 9.22 -21.91 -11.82
CA LYS A 64 9.30 -20.50 -11.36
C LYS A 64 7.92 -19.83 -11.27
N GLN A 65 6.98 -20.18 -12.16
CA GLN A 65 5.62 -19.65 -12.08
C GLN A 65 4.90 -20.10 -10.81
N ILE A 66 5.10 -21.35 -10.38
CA ILE A 66 4.55 -21.84 -9.10
C ILE A 66 5.06 -20.99 -7.93
N ASP A 67 6.37 -20.73 -7.87
CA ASP A 67 6.98 -19.95 -6.81
C ASP A 67 6.43 -18.51 -6.79
N SER A 68 6.32 -17.88 -7.97
CA SER A 68 5.75 -16.53 -8.10
C SER A 68 4.28 -16.47 -7.67
N LEU A 69 3.48 -17.46 -8.06
CA LEU A 69 2.07 -17.55 -7.67
C LEU A 69 1.90 -17.78 -6.17
N GLN A 70 2.80 -18.52 -5.55
CA GLN A 70 2.77 -18.74 -4.10
C GLN A 70 3.00 -17.44 -3.33
N MET A 71 3.93 -16.59 -3.79
CA MET A 71 4.13 -15.25 -3.22
C MET A 71 2.89 -14.36 -3.41
N LYS A 72 2.29 -14.36 -4.61
CA LYS A 72 1.06 -13.60 -4.89
C LYS A 72 -0.11 -14.07 -4.03
N LYS A 73 -0.26 -15.38 -3.81
CA LYS A 73 -1.27 -15.96 -2.92
C LYS A 73 -1.10 -15.44 -1.50
N GLN A 74 0.12 -15.48 -0.94
CA GLN A 74 0.37 -15.01 0.42
C GLN A 74 0.06 -13.52 0.61
N GLN A 75 0.44 -12.68 -0.38
CA GLN A 75 0.10 -11.26 -0.36
C GLN A 75 -1.42 -11.05 -0.37
N TYR A 76 -2.13 -11.76 -1.25
CA TYR A 76 -3.59 -11.68 -1.34
C TYR A 76 -4.29 -12.16 -0.06
N GLU A 77 -3.83 -13.25 0.55
CA GLU A 77 -4.39 -13.74 1.81
C GLU A 77 -4.17 -12.78 2.98
N ARG A 78 -3.01 -12.13 3.06
CA ARG A 78 -2.74 -11.09 4.07
C ARG A 78 -3.70 -9.91 3.89
N TYR A 79 -3.87 -9.45 2.65
CA TYR A 79 -4.81 -8.39 2.31
C TYR A 79 -6.26 -8.75 2.68
N MET A 80 -6.72 -9.94 2.30
CA MET A 80 -8.07 -10.41 2.64
C MET A 80 -8.29 -10.49 4.15
N ARG A 81 -7.29 -10.95 4.92
CA ARG A 81 -7.34 -10.96 6.39
C ARG A 81 -7.43 -9.56 6.99
N ALA A 82 -6.69 -8.59 6.45
CA ALA A 82 -6.77 -7.19 6.90
C ALA A 82 -8.16 -6.60 6.63
N LEU A 83 -8.71 -6.83 5.44
CA LEU A 83 -10.07 -6.41 5.10
C LEU A 83 -11.13 -7.04 6.02
N ASP A 84 -11.03 -8.34 6.29
CA ASP A 84 -11.97 -9.04 7.17
C ASP A 84 -11.88 -8.54 8.62
N TYR A 85 -10.66 -8.23 9.10
CA TYR A 85 -10.45 -7.62 10.41
C TYR A 85 -11.09 -6.23 10.51
N GLN A 86 -10.92 -5.40 9.48
CA GLN A 86 -11.52 -4.07 9.41
C GLN A 86 -13.06 -4.15 9.34
N ARG A 87 -13.60 -5.10 8.58
CA ARG A 87 -15.06 -5.36 8.49
C ARG A 87 -15.67 -5.74 9.83
N ARG A 88 -14.95 -6.47 10.68
CA ARG A 88 -15.42 -6.92 12.00
C ARG A 88 -15.31 -5.87 13.09
N LYS A 89 -14.39 -4.90 12.99
CA LYS A 89 -14.11 -3.92 14.06
C LYS A 89 -14.86 -2.58 13.92
N ASN A 90 -15.29 -2.15 12.73
CA ASN A 90 -16.19 -0.98 12.57
C ASN A 90 -16.70 -0.84 11.12
N PRO A 91 -17.97 -1.20 10.81
CA PRO A 91 -18.49 -1.13 9.43
C PRO A 91 -18.58 0.31 8.88
N GLU A 92 -18.79 1.30 9.74
CA GLU A 92 -18.94 2.72 9.35
C GLU A 92 -17.59 3.42 9.10
N TYR A 93 -16.55 3.04 9.85
CA TYR A 93 -15.17 3.48 9.60
C TYR A 93 -14.62 2.88 8.30
N LEU A 94 -14.95 1.61 8.02
CA LEU A 94 -14.59 0.96 6.75
C LEU A 94 -15.31 1.61 5.56
N ALA A 95 -16.59 1.96 5.68
CA ALA A 95 -17.31 2.67 4.61
C ALA A 95 -16.68 4.03 4.30
N GLN A 96 -16.33 4.82 5.33
CA GLN A 96 -15.65 6.11 5.14
C GLN A 96 -14.21 5.94 4.63
N GLN A 97 -13.51 4.89 5.04
CA GLN A 97 -12.15 4.64 4.58
C GLN A 97 -12.13 4.09 3.15
N ILE A 98 -13.07 3.22 2.77
CA ILE A 98 -13.30 2.78 1.39
C ILE A 98 -13.69 3.98 0.53
N GLU A 99 -14.61 4.84 0.97
CA GLU A 99 -15.00 6.04 0.21
C GLU A 99 -13.83 7.00 0.01
N LYS A 100 -12.99 7.19 1.04
CA LYS A 100 -11.75 7.97 0.91
C LYS A 100 -10.76 7.29 -0.05
N MET A 101 -10.60 5.97 0.05
CA MET A 101 -9.70 5.21 -0.81
C MET A 101 -10.16 5.19 -2.27
N ASP A 102 -11.47 5.12 -2.50
CA ASP A 102 -12.08 5.19 -3.82
C ASP A 102 -11.92 6.59 -4.42
N LYS A 103 -12.04 7.66 -3.61
CA LYS A 103 -11.71 9.03 -4.04
C LYS A 103 -10.22 9.21 -4.35
N TYR A 104 -9.32 8.62 -3.56
CA TYR A 104 -7.89 8.64 -3.84
C TYR A 104 -7.54 7.84 -5.11
N ASN A 105 -8.15 6.67 -5.30
CA ASN A 105 -7.99 5.86 -6.50
C ASN A 105 -8.59 6.53 -7.74
N GLU A 106 -9.76 7.15 -7.63
CA GLU A 106 -10.41 7.90 -8.71
C GLU A 106 -9.57 9.11 -9.10
N LEU A 107 -9.02 9.84 -8.11
CA LEU A 107 -8.08 10.92 -8.36
C LEU A 107 -6.78 10.41 -8.99
N GLN A 108 -6.24 9.28 -8.54
CA GLN A 108 -5.03 8.68 -9.11
C GLN A 108 -5.25 8.21 -10.55
N VAL A 109 -6.39 7.59 -10.84
CA VAL A 109 -6.80 7.20 -12.20
C VAL A 109 -7.01 8.44 -13.07
N ALA A 110 -7.65 9.49 -12.55
CA ALA A 110 -7.82 10.75 -13.26
C ALA A 110 -6.48 11.45 -13.52
N ILE A 111 -5.53 11.38 -12.57
CA ILE A 111 -4.16 11.85 -12.77
C ILE A 111 -3.54 11.05 -13.90
N TYR A 112 -3.44 9.72 -13.81
CA TYR A 112 -2.82 8.91 -14.87
C TYR A 112 -3.47 9.07 -16.24
N HIS A 113 -4.81 9.17 -16.30
CA HIS A 113 -5.51 9.45 -17.55
C HIS A 113 -5.14 10.81 -18.14
N ASN A 114 -5.09 11.87 -17.32
CA ASN A 114 -4.64 13.18 -17.78
C ASN A 114 -3.16 13.16 -18.22
N LEU A 115 -2.32 12.36 -17.55
CA LEU A 115 -0.92 12.19 -17.94
C LEU A 115 -0.80 11.51 -19.32
N ASP A 116 -1.52 10.40 -19.54
CA ASP A 116 -1.58 9.71 -20.83
C ASP A 116 -2.17 10.61 -21.94
N ASP A 117 -3.21 11.39 -21.65
CA ASP A 117 -3.79 12.36 -22.57
C ASP A 117 -2.78 13.45 -22.93
N THR A 118 -2.03 13.97 -21.96
CA THR A 118 -0.99 14.99 -22.21
C THR A 118 0.15 14.44 -23.05
N ASP A 119 0.58 13.20 -22.81
CA ASP A 119 1.61 12.55 -23.62
C ASP A 119 1.12 12.29 -25.05
N GLY A 120 -0.15 11.88 -25.24
CA GLY A 120 -0.77 11.74 -26.55
C GLY A 120 -0.88 13.06 -27.32
N LEU A 121 -1.21 14.16 -26.63
CA LEU A 121 -1.24 15.51 -27.21
C LEU A 121 0.16 15.99 -27.59
N LEU A 122 1.17 15.76 -26.75
CA LEU A 122 2.57 16.10 -27.03
C LEU A 122 3.15 15.27 -28.18
N GLU A 123 2.80 13.98 -28.25
CA GLU A 123 3.19 13.10 -29.37
C GLU A 123 2.53 13.54 -30.67
N SER A 124 1.24 13.88 -30.64
CA SER A 124 0.50 14.43 -31.78
C SER A 124 1.09 15.78 -32.22
N LEU A 125 1.46 16.64 -31.28
CA LEU A 125 2.11 17.92 -31.56
C LEU A 125 3.50 17.71 -32.18
N GLY A 126 4.29 16.76 -31.65
CA GLY A 126 5.58 16.38 -32.21
C GLY A 126 5.45 15.81 -33.63
N LYS A 127 4.46 14.97 -33.89
CA LYS A 127 4.13 14.46 -35.24
C LYS A 127 3.68 15.59 -36.18
N SER A 128 2.87 16.52 -35.70
CA SER A 128 2.40 17.66 -36.49
C SER A 128 3.54 18.62 -36.86
N ILE A 129 4.46 18.91 -35.93
CA ILE A 129 5.61 19.78 -36.16
C ILE A 129 6.61 19.10 -37.10
N THR A 130 6.84 17.78 -36.96
CA THR A 130 7.72 17.03 -37.87
C THR A 130 7.16 16.98 -39.30
N VAL A 131 5.85 16.76 -39.47
CA VAL A 131 5.18 16.82 -40.78
C VAL A 131 5.23 18.22 -41.40
N ALA A 132 5.07 19.29 -40.60
CA ALA A 132 5.20 20.67 -41.08
C ALA A 132 6.64 21.03 -41.48
N SER A 133 7.65 20.54 -40.73
CA SER A 133 9.06 20.77 -41.03
C SER A 133 9.57 20.05 -42.29
N ASN A 134 8.89 18.98 -42.73
CA ASN A 134 9.19 18.31 -44.00
C ASN A 134 8.70 19.10 -45.23
N GLN A 135 7.87 20.15 -45.05
CA GLN A 135 7.38 21.03 -46.12
C GLN A 135 8.01 22.43 -46.11
N ALA A 136 8.73 22.81 -45.04
CA ALA A 136 9.39 24.11 -44.93
C ALA A 136 10.83 23.96 -44.40
N THR A 137 11.80 24.44 -45.17
CA THR A 137 13.26 24.37 -44.91
C THR A 137 13.74 25.25 -43.76
N GLY A 138 13.09 25.20 -42.60
CA GLY A 138 13.55 25.92 -41.42
C GLY A 138 12.54 25.88 -40.28
N SER A 139 12.77 24.98 -39.31
CA SER A 139 12.75 25.29 -37.88
C SER A 139 12.87 23.98 -37.09
N GLY A 140 14.12 23.55 -36.83
CA GLY A 140 14.42 22.40 -35.97
C GLY A 140 14.31 22.72 -34.47
N ASP A 141 13.79 23.89 -34.10
CA ASP A 141 13.73 24.41 -32.74
C ASP A 141 12.46 23.93 -32.02
N GLY A 142 11.30 23.97 -32.69
CA GLY A 142 10.03 23.50 -32.13
C GLY A 142 10.02 22.01 -31.78
N THR A 143 10.68 21.17 -32.59
CA THR A 143 10.80 19.73 -32.31
C THR A 143 11.67 19.46 -31.07
N LYS A 144 12.70 20.28 -30.84
CA LYS A 144 13.55 20.17 -29.63
C LYS A 144 12.80 20.59 -28.38
N VAL A 145 12.08 21.71 -28.43
CA VAL A 145 11.25 22.20 -27.32
C VAL A 145 10.15 21.17 -26.95
N VAL A 146 9.50 20.55 -27.95
CA VAL A 146 8.52 19.48 -27.67
C VAL A 146 9.19 18.23 -27.10
N GLY A 147 10.38 17.86 -27.57
CA GLY A 147 11.15 16.75 -27.00
C GLY A 147 11.56 16.99 -25.54
N GLU A 148 11.98 18.20 -25.20
CA GLU A 148 12.29 18.61 -23.82
C GLU A 148 11.02 18.61 -22.94
N LEU A 149 9.89 19.05 -23.47
CA LEU A 149 8.60 19.05 -22.77
C LEU A 149 8.11 17.63 -22.49
N VAL A 150 8.27 16.70 -23.44
CA VAL A 150 7.99 15.26 -23.23
C VAL A 150 8.90 14.68 -22.15
N GLY A 151 10.21 15.00 -22.18
CA GLY A 151 11.15 14.54 -21.16
C GLY A 151 10.83 15.08 -19.75
N LEU A 152 10.40 16.35 -19.67
CA LEU A 152 9.99 16.97 -18.40
C LEU A 152 8.67 16.38 -17.90
N ASN A 153 7.70 16.12 -18.77
CA ASN A 153 6.43 15.49 -18.41
C ASN A 153 6.66 14.08 -17.85
N HIS A 154 7.50 13.28 -18.52
CA HIS A 154 7.89 11.96 -18.03
C HIS A 154 8.58 12.02 -16.66
N SER A 155 9.45 13.01 -16.43
CA SER A 155 10.12 13.21 -15.14
C SER A 155 9.12 13.59 -14.03
N LEU A 156 8.11 14.39 -14.35
CA LEU A 156 7.01 14.71 -13.45
C LEU A 156 6.15 13.48 -13.13
N HIS A 157 5.89 12.60 -14.09
CA HIS A 157 5.19 11.32 -13.84
C HIS A 157 5.93 10.45 -12.83
N ILE A 158 7.25 10.30 -13.00
CA ILE A 158 8.08 9.52 -12.06
C ILE A 158 8.04 10.14 -10.67
N LEU A 159 8.09 11.47 -10.55
CA LEU A 159 8.04 12.15 -9.27
C LEU A 159 6.68 11.98 -8.60
N ILE A 160 5.58 12.17 -9.34
CA ILE A 160 4.21 11.99 -8.84
C ILE A 160 4.00 10.54 -8.38
N GLN A 161 4.50 9.56 -9.13
CA GLN A 161 4.42 8.15 -8.75
C GLN A 161 5.20 7.86 -7.46
N LYS A 162 6.41 8.41 -7.30
CA LYS A 162 7.19 8.30 -6.07
C LYS A 162 6.50 8.99 -4.88
N MET A 163 5.90 10.16 -5.10
CA MET A 163 5.15 10.87 -4.06
C MET A 163 3.90 10.09 -3.65
N SER A 164 3.17 9.50 -4.59
CA SER A 164 2.03 8.63 -4.29
C SER A 164 2.47 7.44 -3.43
N GLN A 165 3.57 6.78 -3.80
CA GLN A 165 4.11 5.67 -3.02
C GLN A 165 4.51 6.10 -1.60
N ASN A 166 5.16 7.25 -1.45
CA ASN A 166 5.52 7.77 -0.12
C ASN A 166 4.29 8.11 0.73
N ILE A 167 3.23 8.65 0.12
CA ILE A 167 1.96 8.92 0.83
C ILE A 167 1.34 7.62 1.33
N ASP A 168 1.35 6.56 0.52
CA ASP A 168 0.86 5.24 0.93
C ASP A 168 1.70 4.68 2.09
N GLU A 169 3.03 4.78 2.00
CA GLU A 169 3.95 4.38 3.06
C GLU A 169 3.67 5.15 4.37
N TYR A 170 3.53 6.48 4.32
CA TYR A 170 3.18 7.29 5.49
C TYR A 170 1.77 7.01 6.04
N ALA A 171 0.82 6.65 5.18
CA ALA A 171 -0.51 6.26 5.62
C ALA A 171 -0.45 4.95 6.42
N THR A 172 0.32 3.97 5.96
CA THR A 172 0.53 2.71 6.68
C THR A 172 1.26 2.92 8.01
N GLU A 173 2.34 3.72 8.03
CA GLU A 173 3.08 4.03 9.25
C GLU A 173 2.19 4.75 10.28
N ASN A 174 1.38 5.72 9.85
CA ASN A 174 0.43 6.40 10.73
C ASN A 174 -0.62 5.45 11.31
N GLU A 175 -1.09 4.46 10.54
CA GLU A 175 -2.02 3.46 11.02
C GLU A 175 -1.38 2.58 12.10
N GLU A 176 -0.14 2.14 11.90
CA GLU A 176 0.63 1.38 12.91
C GLU A 176 0.84 2.19 14.18
N LEU A 177 1.21 3.47 14.07
CA LEU A 177 1.39 4.35 15.23
C LEU A 177 0.08 4.57 15.99
N ARG A 178 -1.04 4.74 15.28
CA ARG A 178 -2.38 4.83 15.91
C ARG A 178 -2.79 3.52 16.58
N GLU A 179 -2.41 2.37 16.04
CA GLU A 179 -2.66 1.08 16.70
C GLU A 179 -1.81 0.92 17.96
N LYS A 180 -0.53 1.29 17.93
CA LYS A 180 0.34 1.31 19.12
C LYS A 180 -0.21 2.23 20.20
N LEU A 181 -0.66 3.43 19.86
CA LEU A 181 -1.29 4.35 20.83
C LEU A 181 -2.54 3.72 21.48
N ARG A 182 -3.43 3.12 20.68
CA ARG A 182 -4.63 2.42 21.20
C ARG A 182 -4.29 1.24 22.10
N PHE A 183 -3.19 0.55 21.84
CA PHE A 183 -2.71 -0.54 22.70
C PHE A 183 -2.27 -0.01 24.07
N TYR A 184 -1.45 1.04 24.10
CA TYR A 184 -0.98 1.65 25.35
C TYR A 184 -2.09 2.33 26.15
N GLU A 185 -3.07 2.97 25.50
CA GLU A 185 -4.25 3.52 26.16
C GLU A 185 -5.07 2.44 26.87
N ARG A 186 -5.25 1.29 26.23
CA ARG A 186 -5.95 0.13 26.80
C ARG A 186 -5.20 -0.51 27.96
N GLU A 187 -3.88 -0.57 27.89
CA GLU A 187 -3.04 -1.11 28.96
C GLU A 187 -3.10 -0.22 30.21
N LYS A 188 -3.09 1.11 30.02
CA LYS A 188 -3.20 2.09 31.10
C LYS A 188 -4.56 2.07 31.82
N GLU A 189 -5.64 1.73 31.13
CA GLU A 189 -6.98 1.55 31.74
C GLU A 189 -7.09 0.26 32.56
N SER A 190 -6.27 -0.76 32.27
CA SER A 190 -6.31 -2.05 32.97
C SER A 190 -5.58 -2.07 34.32
N ASP A 191 -4.65 -1.14 34.56
CA ASP A 191 -3.79 -1.08 35.74
C ASP A 191 -4.37 -0.23 36.91
N GLY A 192 -5.55 0.37 36.72
CA GLY A 192 -6.17 1.31 37.67
C GLY A 192 -7.12 0.72 38.72
N SER A 193 -7.27 -0.62 38.81
CA SER A 193 -8.33 -1.27 39.59
C SER A 193 -7.83 -2.26 40.65
N THR A 194 -6.95 -1.85 41.56
CA THR A 194 -6.73 -2.58 42.85
C THR A 194 -6.17 -1.65 43.93
N GLY A 195 -6.92 -1.44 45.02
CA GLY A 195 -6.35 -0.92 46.28
C GLY A 195 -7.32 -0.15 47.20
N LYS A 196 -8.00 -0.87 48.11
CA LYS A 196 -8.81 -0.34 49.22
C LYS A 196 -7.94 0.10 50.42
N GLY A 197 -8.33 1.22 51.05
CA GLY A 197 -8.52 1.35 52.51
C GLY A 197 -7.36 1.88 53.37
N GLY A 198 -7.65 2.86 54.24
CA GLY A 198 -6.87 3.12 55.47
C GLY A 198 -6.77 4.58 55.93
N ASP A 199 -7.72 4.99 56.79
CA ASP A 199 -7.69 5.98 57.90
C ASP A 199 -6.76 7.24 57.92
N SER A 200 -7.42 8.41 58.00
CA SER A 200 -7.26 9.52 58.98
C SER A 200 -5.91 10.30 59.14
N PRO A 201 -5.88 11.55 59.68
CA PRO A 201 -6.91 12.61 59.80
C PRO A 201 -6.43 14.05 59.44
N SER A 202 -7.40 14.98 59.29
CA SER A 202 -7.37 16.45 59.55
C SER A 202 -6.16 17.30 59.09
N ILE A 203 -6.37 18.43 58.39
CA ILE A 203 -6.61 19.73 59.03
C ILE A 203 -7.26 20.71 58.05
N VAL A 204 -8.19 21.47 58.61
CA VAL A 204 -9.07 22.49 58.04
C VAL A 204 -8.31 23.82 57.86
N ASN A 205 -8.48 24.51 56.73
CA ASN A 205 -8.65 25.97 56.64
C ASN A 205 -8.84 26.40 55.17
N LYS A 206 -10.02 26.89 54.74
CA LYS A 206 -10.54 28.28 54.87
C LYS A 206 -9.89 29.18 53.80
N GLY A 207 -10.56 29.77 52.82
CA GLY A 207 -11.97 29.88 52.47
C GLY A 207 -12.14 30.90 51.32
N LEU A 208 -13.41 31.15 50.94
CA LEU A 208 -13.94 32.34 50.23
C LEU A 208 -13.47 32.50 48.76
N SER A 209 -14.30 32.82 47.74
CA SER A 209 -15.71 33.20 47.65
C SER A 209 -16.07 33.48 46.17
N ALA A 210 -17.34 33.24 45.81
CA ALA A 210 -18.14 33.89 44.74
C ALA A 210 -17.72 33.68 43.26
N GLN A 211 -18.60 33.48 42.26
CA GLN A 211 -20.06 33.45 42.13
C GLN A 211 -20.41 32.89 40.72
N ARG A 212 -21.43 32.00 40.66
CA ARG A 212 -22.52 31.81 39.66
C ARG A 212 -22.16 31.58 38.16
N ASN A 213 -22.28 30.35 37.64
CA ASN A 213 -23.47 29.62 37.09
C ASN A 213 -23.60 29.83 35.56
N GLU A 214 -23.40 28.83 34.68
CA GLU A 214 -24.35 27.76 34.30
C GLU A 214 -23.60 26.68 33.46
N GLY A 215 -23.83 25.39 33.72
CA GLY A 215 -23.25 24.29 32.94
C GLY A 215 -23.00 23.03 33.77
N SER A 216 -24.08 22.36 34.19
CA SER A 216 -24.03 21.13 34.98
C SER A 216 -23.43 19.97 34.17
N MET A 217 -22.14 19.70 34.40
CA MET A 217 -21.56 18.35 34.31
C MET A 217 -20.83 18.11 35.62
N ARG A 218 -21.45 17.30 36.49
CA ARG A 218 -20.91 16.91 37.79
C ARG A 218 -19.61 16.13 37.63
N HIS A 219 -18.48 16.83 37.63
CA HIS A 219 -17.16 16.25 37.91
C HIS A 219 -16.83 16.41 39.41
N ASP A 220 -17.71 15.92 40.28
CA ASP A 220 -17.55 16.02 41.75
C ASP A 220 -16.61 14.94 42.33
N ASN A 221 -15.73 14.30 41.55
CA ASN A 221 -14.82 13.26 42.05
C ASN A 221 -13.45 13.23 41.35
N LEU A 222 -12.84 14.39 41.11
CA LEU A 222 -11.40 14.43 40.86
C LEU A 222 -10.74 14.97 42.12
N SER A 223 -9.99 14.12 42.82
CA SER A 223 -9.05 14.56 43.84
C SER A 223 -8.15 15.63 43.20
N THR A 224 -8.12 16.84 43.77
CA THR A 224 -7.19 17.89 43.35
C THR A 224 -5.78 17.33 43.43
N LEU A 225 -5.18 17.08 42.27
CA LEU A 225 -3.80 16.62 42.17
C LEU A 225 -2.90 17.65 42.84
N ALA A 226 -1.87 17.18 43.54
CA ALA A 226 -0.84 18.07 44.07
C ALA A 226 -0.30 18.93 42.91
N PRO A 227 -0.08 20.25 43.11
CA PRO A 227 0.52 21.08 42.09
C PRO A 227 1.83 20.44 41.62
N LEU A 228 2.02 20.31 40.30
CA LEU A 228 3.30 19.86 39.77
C LEU A 228 4.36 20.89 40.15
N GLU A 229 5.24 20.52 41.08
CA GLU A 229 6.49 21.25 41.29
C GLU A 229 7.37 21.00 40.07
N MET A 230 7.58 22.06 39.28
CA MET A 230 8.56 21.99 38.21
C MET A 230 9.96 21.87 38.81
N PRO A 231 10.87 21.09 38.19
CA PRO A 231 12.27 21.11 38.57
C PRO A 231 12.79 22.56 38.58
N LEU A 232 13.55 22.94 39.60
CA LEU A 232 14.30 24.19 39.57
C LEU A 232 15.39 24.06 38.50
N PHE A 233 15.12 24.59 37.31
CA PHE A 233 16.11 24.71 36.27
C PHE A 233 17.10 25.78 36.71
N ASP A 234 18.34 25.36 36.98
CA ASP A 234 19.44 26.31 37.17
C ASP A 234 19.84 26.86 35.79
N LEU A 235 19.32 28.03 35.46
CA LEU A 235 19.61 28.72 34.20
C LEU A 235 20.88 29.56 34.28
N SER A 236 21.65 29.48 35.37
CA SER A 236 22.92 30.21 35.49
C SER A 236 24.02 29.70 34.55
N GLU A 237 23.84 28.53 33.92
CA GLU A 237 24.76 28.01 32.89
C GLU A 237 24.50 28.55 31.46
N PHE A 238 23.43 29.30 31.22
CA PHE A 238 23.09 29.82 29.88
C PHE A 238 23.43 31.29 29.63
N ASP A 239 23.97 32.00 30.62
CA ASP A 239 24.40 33.39 30.47
C ASP A 239 25.92 33.46 30.21
N ASN A 240 26.32 33.22 28.96
CA ASN A 240 27.63 33.61 28.41
C ASN A 240 27.61 33.57 26.86
N HIS A 241 27.00 34.58 26.25
CA HIS A 241 27.63 35.54 25.31
C HIS A 241 26.59 36.30 24.48
#